data_AF-A0A9D4WMR4-F1
#
_entry.id   AF-A0A9D4WMR4-F1
#
_cell.length_a   1.000
_cell.length_b   1.000
_cell.length_c   1.000
_cell.angle_alpha   90.00
_cell.angle_beta   90.00
_cell.angle_gamma   90.00
#
_symmetry.space_group_name_H-M   'P 1'
#
loop_
_entity.id
_entity.type
_entity.pdbx_description
1 polymer ?
#
loop_
_entity_poly.entity_id
_entity_poly.type
_entity_poly.pdbx_seq_one_letter_code
_entity_poly.pdbx_strand_id
1 'polypeptide(L)'
;MSTWSHLEPLESCFANSTSPIVACIFALAKVHQSTCFVALGDSDYFSRMKAAEEEASSNDVQDYDLKVTGQLIEIVFFMLTVLAGYRQEDHAFSPVHIMHSTLVACNFYLITGFISTQWRDIVHVLLAHPKVDIFIDAAFGSVRLVVRSLETTLVAYNKDISMESNMTAERRVYYLCQQCEASLQFLQSLCQQKMFKERLLKNKELCGKGGILLLAQSILKLHIQPYASNRITTAISRLKAKILSILLSLCEAENIPYLDEVASSTKSLELSKSVALEVFDLLKKDFGRNPGKLTADRSHPMGFVQLNAMRLADIFSDDSNFRSYMILCFTEVLIAIISLPHGDFLSCWCSSNLSDTEEDASLEYDIFAAVGWVLHNTSPDVKEATDLEFNLTPNSMLKASYAHHRTSLFIKFFANLHCFVPNVCEEQERNLFVLKVLECLNMDLSNLLPEFSFDSDAPRAATASRNLRSLLSHAESLIPNFLNVEDIQLLRVFFGELQSRFTSNGSGRNRAQKTQDSKFEKSS
;
A
#
# COMPACT_ATOMS: atom_id res chain seq x y z
N MET A 1 16.84 47.69 -2.66
CA MET A 1 15.97 48.79 -2.19
C MET A 1 15.30 49.41 -3.40
N SER A 2 14.00 49.72 -3.27
CA SER A 2 13.04 50.31 -4.22
C SER A 2 12.64 49.48 -5.46
N THR A 3 11.48 48.80 -5.37
CA THR A 3 10.31 48.97 -6.26
C THR A 3 9.22 47.97 -5.85
N TRP A 4 8.43 48.34 -4.83
CA TRP A 4 7.14 47.73 -4.49
C TRP A 4 6.13 48.88 -4.48
N SER A 5 5.39 49.08 -5.57
CA SER A 5 4.27 50.05 -5.59
C SER A 5 3.23 49.84 -6.69
N HIS A 6 3.12 48.66 -7.31
CA HIS A 6 2.13 48.43 -8.39
C HIS A 6 1.29 47.15 -8.28
N LEU A 7 1.12 46.59 -7.07
CA LEU A 7 0.27 45.40 -6.85
C LEU A 7 -1.07 45.70 -6.15
N GLU A 8 -1.54 46.95 -6.15
CA GLU A 8 -2.71 47.36 -5.37
C GLU A 8 -4.04 47.66 -6.09
N PRO A 9 -4.27 47.28 -7.36
CA PRO A 9 -5.65 47.21 -7.85
C PRO A 9 -5.99 45.85 -8.47
N LEU A 10 -5.92 44.78 -7.69
CA LEU A 10 -6.46 43.46 -8.08
C LEU A 10 -7.25 42.76 -6.95
N GLU A 11 -7.13 43.20 -5.69
CA GLU A 11 -7.93 42.65 -4.58
C GLU A 11 -9.41 43.05 -4.64
N SER A 12 -9.74 44.20 -5.24
CA SER A 12 -11.12 44.73 -5.23
C SER A 12 -12.02 44.22 -6.35
N CYS A 13 -11.49 43.57 -7.39
CA CYS A 13 -12.31 43.06 -8.51
C CYS A 13 -12.85 41.64 -8.29
N PHE A 14 -12.28 40.84 -7.37
CA PHE A 14 -12.49 39.38 -7.37
C PHE A 14 -13.11 38.80 -6.11
N ALA A 15 -13.49 39.64 -5.13
CA ALA A 15 -14.35 39.21 -4.02
C ALA A 15 -15.74 38.72 -4.49
N ASN A 16 -16.10 38.95 -5.77
CA ASN A 16 -17.42 38.61 -6.35
C ASN A 16 -17.38 37.53 -7.46
N SER A 17 -16.24 36.89 -7.72
CA SER A 17 -16.15 35.80 -8.71
C SER A 17 -16.44 34.44 -8.05
N THR A 18 -17.57 33.80 -8.40
CA THR A 18 -18.03 32.52 -7.84
C THR A 18 -17.44 31.28 -8.52
N SER A 19 -16.44 31.40 -9.41
CA SER A 19 -15.86 30.24 -10.12
C SER A 19 -14.65 29.64 -9.37
N PRO A 20 -14.76 28.40 -8.83
CA PRO A 20 -13.67 27.73 -8.12
C PRO A 20 -12.43 27.48 -8.99
N ILE A 21 -12.64 27.41 -10.31
CA ILE A 21 -11.62 27.16 -11.34
C ILE A 21 -10.67 28.37 -11.45
N VAL A 22 -11.21 29.59 -11.48
CA VAL A 22 -10.41 30.83 -11.53
C VAL A 22 -9.59 31.02 -10.25
N ALA A 23 -10.17 30.70 -9.09
CA ALA A 23 -9.47 30.74 -7.82
C ALA A 23 -8.34 29.69 -7.73
N CYS A 24 -8.54 28.47 -8.28
CA CYS A 24 -7.52 27.43 -8.34
C CYS A 24 -6.38 27.77 -9.30
N ILE A 25 -6.68 28.35 -10.46
CA ILE A 25 -5.69 28.84 -11.42
C ILE A 25 -4.88 29.97 -10.78
N PHE A 26 -5.51 30.87 -10.02
CA PHE A 26 -4.81 31.95 -9.32
C PHE A 26 -3.98 31.45 -8.13
N ALA A 27 -4.47 30.43 -7.42
CA ALA A 27 -3.74 29.75 -6.35
C ALA A 27 -2.51 29.01 -6.89
N LEU A 28 -2.67 28.25 -7.98
CA LEU A 28 -1.56 27.65 -8.72
C LEU A 28 -0.65 28.70 -9.31
N ALA A 29 -1.16 29.83 -9.83
CA ALA A 29 -0.36 30.91 -10.37
C ALA A 29 0.44 31.61 -9.27
N LYS A 30 -0.11 31.81 -8.06
CA LYS A 30 0.62 32.31 -6.89
C LYS A 30 1.67 31.32 -6.40
N VAL A 31 1.36 30.03 -6.32
CA VAL A 31 2.33 28.97 -5.96
C VAL A 31 3.41 28.82 -7.06
N HIS A 32 3.02 28.96 -8.32
CA HIS A 32 3.90 28.99 -9.50
C HIS A 32 4.78 30.24 -9.52
N GLN A 33 4.28 31.40 -9.09
CA GLN A 33 5.04 32.64 -8.97
C GLN A 33 6.05 32.56 -7.82
N SER A 34 5.74 31.84 -6.74
CA SER A 34 6.67 31.51 -5.66
C SER A 34 7.72 30.44 -6.05
N THR A 35 7.40 29.50 -6.96
CA THR A 35 8.35 28.50 -7.50
C THR A 35 9.18 29.00 -8.68
N CYS A 36 8.63 29.89 -9.52
CA CYS A 36 9.29 30.42 -10.71
C CYS A 36 10.47 31.33 -10.40
N PHE A 37 10.55 31.87 -9.18
CA PHE A 37 11.77 32.54 -8.73
C PHE A 37 12.97 31.58 -8.60
N VAL A 38 12.74 30.25 -8.62
CA VAL A 38 13.78 29.23 -8.46
C VAL A 38 13.95 28.33 -9.69
N ALA A 39 12.92 28.11 -10.52
CA ALA A 39 13.01 27.07 -11.58
C ALA A 39 13.01 27.56 -13.04
N LEU A 40 12.22 28.55 -13.44
CA LEU A 40 12.08 28.92 -14.85
C LEU A 40 11.79 30.42 -14.98
N GLY A 41 12.81 31.19 -15.36
CA GLY A 41 12.71 32.61 -15.63
C GLY A 41 12.04 32.90 -16.97
N ASP A 42 10.76 32.59 -17.13
CA ASP A 42 10.01 32.92 -18.35
C ASP A 42 8.67 33.62 -18.04
N SER A 43 8.58 34.87 -18.47
CA SER A 43 7.50 35.83 -18.15
C SER A 43 6.30 35.75 -19.12
N ASP A 44 6.38 34.93 -20.17
CA ASP A 44 5.43 34.97 -21.29
C ASP A 44 4.10 34.21 -21.01
N TYR A 45 4.08 33.38 -19.98
CA TYR A 45 2.94 32.51 -19.65
C TYR A 45 1.73 33.30 -19.10
N PHE A 46 1.97 34.32 -18.27
CA PHE A 46 0.91 35.10 -17.63
C PHE A 46 0.13 35.98 -18.62
N SER A 47 0.81 36.47 -19.66
CA SER A 47 0.23 37.32 -20.70
C SER A 47 -0.77 36.56 -21.58
N ARG A 48 -0.53 35.26 -21.83
CA ARG A 48 -1.42 34.42 -22.65
C ARG A 48 -2.71 34.04 -21.93
N MET A 49 -2.64 33.83 -20.62
CA MET A 49 -3.80 33.51 -19.80
C MET A 49 -4.71 34.73 -19.62
N LYS A 50 -4.12 35.93 -19.51
CA LYS A 50 -4.85 37.20 -19.44
C LYS A 50 -5.50 37.59 -20.78
N ALA A 51 -4.84 37.29 -21.89
CA ALA A 51 -5.41 37.50 -23.23
C ALA A 51 -6.62 36.59 -23.51
N ALA A 52 -6.69 35.42 -22.89
CA ALA A 52 -7.82 34.50 -23.02
C ALA A 52 -9.07 34.96 -22.25
N GLU A 53 -8.95 35.93 -21.34
CA GLU A 53 -10.08 36.46 -20.54
C GLU A 53 -10.77 37.65 -21.22
N GLU A 54 -10.10 38.31 -22.18
CA GLU A 54 -10.60 39.53 -22.86
C GLU A 54 -11.35 39.28 -24.18
N GLU A 55 -11.45 38.03 -24.66
CA GLU A 55 -12.23 37.66 -25.85
C GLU A 55 -13.44 36.78 -25.52
N ALA A 56 -14.57 37.38 -25.16
CA ALA A 56 -15.86 36.70 -25.18
C ALA A 56 -17.01 37.64 -25.59
N SER A 57 -17.36 37.62 -26.88
CA SER A 57 -18.65 38.12 -27.36
C SER A 57 -19.65 36.97 -27.54
N SER A 58 -20.86 37.18 -27.02
CA SER A 58 -22.02 36.29 -26.98
C SER A 58 -22.30 35.50 -28.27
N ASN A 59 -22.00 34.20 -28.27
CA ASN A 59 -22.79 33.05 -28.76
C ASN A 59 -21.89 31.83 -29.00
N ASP A 60 -21.25 31.26 -27.97
CA ASP A 60 -20.50 29.97 -28.06
C ASP A 60 -20.09 29.43 -26.67
N VAL A 61 -21.01 29.41 -25.69
CA VAL A 61 -20.67 29.01 -24.31
C VAL A 61 -20.23 27.55 -24.21
N GLN A 62 -20.78 26.66 -25.04
CA GLN A 62 -20.52 25.21 -24.95
C GLN A 62 -19.22 24.76 -25.64
N ASP A 63 -18.81 25.42 -26.74
CA ASP A 63 -17.53 25.16 -27.41
C ASP A 63 -16.36 25.79 -26.64
N TYR A 64 -16.60 26.95 -26.01
CA TYR A 64 -15.64 27.62 -25.15
C TYR A 64 -15.30 26.77 -23.90
N ASP A 65 -16.29 26.20 -23.22
CA ASP A 65 -16.08 25.36 -22.03
C ASP A 65 -15.28 24.08 -22.32
N LEU A 66 -15.49 23.46 -23.50
CA LEU A 66 -14.73 22.29 -23.93
C LEU A 66 -13.27 22.64 -24.27
N LYS A 67 -13.06 23.79 -24.92
CA LYS A 67 -11.72 24.28 -25.26
C LYS A 67 -10.91 24.67 -24.02
N VAL A 68 -11.54 25.36 -23.06
CA VAL A 68 -10.91 25.73 -21.78
C VAL A 68 -10.58 24.49 -20.97
N THR A 69 -11.50 23.53 -20.84
CA THR A 69 -11.24 22.26 -20.15
C THR A 69 -10.09 21.49 -20.78
N GLY A 70 -10.02 21.43 -22.12
CA GLY A 70 -8.90 20.83 -22.85
C GLY A 70 -7.55 21.50 -22.54
N GLN A 71 -7.50 22.83 -22.53
CA GLN A 71 -6.29 23.58 -22.17
C GLN A 71 -5.87 23.36 -20.71
N LEU A 72 -6.83 23.28 -19.79
CA LEU A 72 -6.56 23.00 -18.38
C LEU A 72 -5.97 21.60 -18.17
N ILE A 73 -6.47 20.59 -18.89
CA ILE A 73 -5.90 19.24 -18.86
C ILE A 73 -4.46 19.25 -19.39
N GLU A 74 -4.19 19.96 -20.48
CA GLU A 74 -2.82 20.10 -21.02
C GLU A 74 -1.88 20.78 -20.02
N ILE A 75 -2.35 21.80 -19.29
CA ILE A 75 -1.58 22.44 -18.22
C ILE A 75 -1.28 21.44 -17.10
N VAL A 76 -2.28 20.68 -16.64
CA VAL A 76 -2.09 19.69 -15.58
C VAL A 76 -1.09 18.61 -16.01
N PHE A 77 -1.19 18.12 -17.25
CA PHE A 77 -0.27 17.11 -17.80
C PHE A 77 1.15 17.65 -17.87
N PHE A 78 1.31 18.89 -18.35
CA PHE A 78 2.61 19.56 -18.40
C PHE A 78 3.19 19.73 -16.99
N MET A 79 2.40 20.22 -16.04
CA MET A 79 2.83 20.42 -14.66
C MET A 79 3.26 19.11 -14.00
N LEU A 80 2.48 18.03 -14.13
CA LEU A 80 2.87 16.72 -13.62
C LEU A 80 4.15 16.20 -14.26
N THR A 81 4.34 16.43 -15.57
CA THR A 81 5.58 16.06 -16.27
C THR A 81 6.80 16.81 -15.72
N VAL A 82 6.67 18.11 -15.50
CA VAL A 82 7.74 18.93 -14.88
C VAL A 82 8.01 18.47 -13.45
N LEU A 83 6.96 18.25 -12.66
CA LEU A 83 7.06 17.81 -11.27
C LEU A 83 7.68 16.41 -11.15
N ALA A 84 7.44 15.52 -12.12
CA ALA A 84 8.05 14.19 -12.20
C ALA A 84 9.53 14.23 -12.61
N GLY A 85 9.94 15.24 -13.37
CA GLY A 85 11.34 15.45 -13.79
C GLY A 85 12.18 16.23 -12.78
N TYR A 86 11.57 16.75 -11.70
CA TYR A 86 12.24 17.60 -10.73
C TYR A 86 13.32 16.83 -9.94
N ARG A 87 14.57 17.28 -10.03
CA ARG A 87 15.67 16.76 -9.19
C ARG A 87 15.59 17.40 -7.81
N GLN A 88 15.16 16.64 -6.82
CA GLN A 88 15.19 17.07 -5.43
C GLN A 88 16.61 17.00 -4.88
N GLU A 89 17.04 18.08 -4.23
CA GLU A 89 18.21 18.06 -3.33
C GLU A 89 17.80 17.38 -2.02
N ASP A 90 18.64 16.49 -1.47
CA ASP A 90 18.32 15.65 -0.31
C ASP A 90 18.39 16.43 1.04
N HIS A 91 17.74 17.59 1.10
CA HIS A 91 17.64 18.42 2.29
C HIS A 91 16.35 18.12 3.06
N ALA A 92 16.47 17.49 4.23
CA ALA A 92 15.34 17.22 5.10
C ALA A 92 14.60 18.51 5.50
N PHE A 93 13.27 18.41 5.66
CA PHE A 93 12.39 19.53 6.01
C PHE A 93 12.42 20.73 5.04
N SER A 94 12.93 20.56 3.82
CA SER A 94 12.96 21.62 2.81
C SER A 94 11.55 22.17 2.51
N PRO A 95 11.35 23.50 2.50
CA PRO A 95 10.10 24.12 2.03
C PRO A 95 9.70 23.67 0.62
N VAL A 96 10.70 23.31 -0.20
CA VAL A 96 10.49 22.81 -1.56
C VAL A 96 9.76 21.45 -1.56
N HIS A 97 10.03 20.56 -0.59
CA HIS A 97 9.33 19.28 -0.49
C HIS A 97 7.82 19.47 -0.25
N ILE A 98 7.49 20.40 0.64
CA ILE A 98 6.10 20.75 0.99
C ILE A 98 5.39 21.32 -0.24
N MET A 99 6.01 22.28 -0.91
CA MET A 99 5.45 22.93 -2.08
C MET A 99 5.29 21.97 -3.27
N HIS A 100 6.30 21.15 -3.54
CA HIS A 100 6.25 20.11 -4.59
C HIS A 100 5.11 19.11 -4.32
N SER A 101 5.03 18.57 -3.10
CA SER A 101 4.00 17.58 -2.74
C SER A 101 2.59 18.14 -2.85
N THR A 102 2.43 19.40 -2.46
CA THR A 102 1.14 20.11 -2.57
C THR A 102 0.76 20.34 -4.01
N LEU A 103 1.69 20.78 -4.85
CA LEU A 103 1.46 20.96 -6.28
C LEU A 103 1.02 19.65 -6.95
N VAL A 104 1.64 18.52 -6.62
CA VAL A 104 1.24 17.21 -7.16
C VAL A 104 -0.19 16.86 -6.75
N ALA A 105 -0.52 16.94 -5.45
CA ALA A 105 -1.86 16.63 -4.96
C ALA A 105 -2.93 17.57 -5.55
N CYS A 106 -2.64 18.86 -5.64
CA CYS A 106 -3.51 19.86 -6.27
C CYS A 106 -3.76 19.54 -7.75
N ASN A 107 -2.72 19.19 -8.52
CA ASN A 107 -2.88 18.84 -9.94
C ASN A 107 -3.79 17.63 -10.14
N PHE A 108 -3.68 16.61 -9.29
CA PHE A 108 -4.60 15.47 -9.33
C PHE A 108 -6.04 15.85 -8.96
N TYR A 109 -6.21 16.67 -7.92
CA TYR A 109 -7.53 17.17 -7.53
C TYR A 109 -8.18 18.01 -8.63
N LEU A 110 -7.40 18.78 -9.39
CA LEU A 110 -7.94 19.58 -10.49
C LEU A 110 -8.48 18.73 -11.63
N ILE A 111 -7.95 17.52 -11.85
CA ILE A 111 -8.51 16.59 -12.84
C ILE A 111 -9.94 16.19 -12.44
N THR A 112 -10.18 15.91 -11.16
CA THR A 112 -11.54 15.59 -10.68
C THR A 112 -12.45 16.82 -10.73
N GLY A 113 -11.91 18.01 -10.45
CA GLY A 113 -12.66 19.26 -10.49
C GLY A 113 -13.04 19.75 -11.90
N PHE A 114 -12.14 19.59 -12.88
CA PHE A 114 -12.35 20.07 -14.25
C PHE A 114 -13.14 19.10 -15.14
N ILE A 115 -13.03 17.79 -14.88
CA ILE A 115 -13.66 16.79 -15.74
C ILE A 115 -15.02 16.37 -15.17
N SER A 116 -15.01 15.68 -14.02
CA SER A 116 -16.20 15.09 -13.42
C SER A 116 -15.87 14.56 -12.04
N THR A 117 -16.86 14.52 -11.15
CA THR A 117 -16.75 13.76 -9.90
C THR A 117 -16.88 12.25 -10.12
N GLN A 118 -17.28 11.81 -11.32
CA GLN A 118 -17.40 10.40 -11.67
C GLN A 118 -16.10 9.89 -12.33
N TRP A 119 -15.49 8.88 -11.72
CA TRP A 119 -14.25 8.27 -12.20
C TRP A 119 -14.34 7.68 -13.62
N ARG A 120 -15.54 7.25 -14.05
CA ARG A 120 -15.74 6.73 -15.40
C ARG A 120 -15.48 7.81 -16.46
N ASP A 121 -16.03 9.01 -16.25
CA ASP A 121 -15.86 10.13 -17.18
C ASP A 121 -14.41 10.60 -17.23
N ILE A 122 -13.77 10.72 -16.05
CA ILE A 122 -12.33 11.04 -15.94
C ILE A 122 -11.52 10.07 -16.80
N VAL A 123 -11.73 8.76 -16.64
CA VAL A 123 -10.97 7.75 -17.39
C VAL A 123 -11.25 7.82 -18.88
N HIS A 124 -12.49 8.07 -19.30
CA HIS A 124 -12.81 8.24 -20.73
C HIS A 124 -12.07 9.44 -21.33
N VAL A 125 -12.06 10.59 -20.64
CA VAL A 125 -11.35 11.79 -21.11
C VAL A 125 -9.84 11.56 -21.13
N LEU A 126 -9.26 10.99 -20.06
CA LEU A 126 -7.82 10.70 -20.01
C LEU A 126 -7.40 9.73 -21.13
N LEU A 127 -8.14 8.64 -21.35
CA LEU A 127 -7.80 7.65 -22.38
C LEU A 127 -7.99 8.16 -23.81
N ALA A 128 -8.89 9.12 -24.04
CA ALA A 128 -9.04 9.77 -25.34
C ALA A 128 -7.90 10.76 -25.64
N HIS A 129 -7.15 11.19 -24.62
CA HIS A 129 -6.10 12.18 -24.77
C HIS A 129 -4.85 11.59 -25.47
N PRO A 130 -4.28 12.25 -26.50
CA PRO A 130 -3.15 11.70 -27.27
C PRO A 130 -1.87 11.51 -26.43
N LYS A 131 -1.73 12.25 -25.33
CA LYS A 131 -0.59 12.17 -24.40
C LYS A 131 -0.86 11.33 -23.15
N VAL A 132 -1.85 10.44 -23.17
CA VAL A 132 -2.24 9.66 -21.97
C VAL A 132 -1.08 8.86 -21.37
N ASP A 133 -0.21 8.26 -22.19
CA ASP A 133 0.94 7.50 -21.69
C ASP A 133 1.95 8.39 -20.97
N ILE A 134 2.20 9.59 -21.49
CA ILE A 134 3.07 10.59 -20.85
C ILE A 134 2.48 11.00 -19.51
N PHE A 135 1.16 11.23 -19.45
CA PHE A 135 0.47 11.52 -18.20
C PHE A 135 0.59 10.38 -17.20
N ILE A 136 0.37 9.13 -17.63
CA ILE A 136 0.48 7.95 -16.78
C ILE A 136 1.90 7.87 -16.17
N ASP A 137 2.94 7.98 -17.00
CA ASP A 137 4.32 7.96 -16.53
C ASP A 137 4.62 9.11 -15.57
N ALA A 138 4.20 10.34 -15.92
CA ALA A 138 4.40 11.53 -15.11
C ALA A 138 3.64 11.46 -13.78
N ALA A 139 2.42 10.93 -13.76
CA ALA A 139 1.59 10.83 -12.58
C ALA A 139 2.20 9.86 -11.54
N PHE A 140 2.63 8.67 -11.97
CA PHE A 140 3.32 7.75 -11.07
C PHE A 140 4.70 8.28 -10.67
N GLY A 141 5.42 8.92 -11.61
CA GLY A 141 6.71 9.54 -11.36
C GLY A 141 6.65 10.67 -10.32
N SER A 142 5.66 11.55 -10.40
CA SER A 142 5.47 12.66 -9.47
C SER A 142 5.15 12.16 -8.06
N VAL A 143 4.24 11.18 -7.91
CA VAL A 143 3.92 10.56 -6.61
C VAL A 143 5.14 9.91 -6.00
N ARG A 144 5.98 9.23 -6.79
CA ARG A 144 7.21 8.65 -6.30
C ARG A 144 8.18 9.70 -5.73
N LEU A 145 8.25 10.89 -6.33
CA LEU A 145 9.06 11.99 -5.78
C LEU A 145 8.46 12.56 -4.48
N VAL A 146 7.14 12.61 -4.35
CA VAL A 146 6.47 12.97 -3.08
C VAL A 146 6.79 11.94 -1.99
N VAL A 147 6.75 10.65 -2.30
CA VAL A 147 7.14 9.57 -1.37
C VAL A 147 8.61 9.72 -0.96
N ARG A 148 9.51 10.04 -1.90
CA ARG A 148 10.93 10.28 -1.60
C ARG A 148 11.11 11.48 -0.67
N SER A 149 10.39 12.58 -0.90
CA SER A 149 10.39 13.73 0.00
C SER A 149 9.93 13.36 1.42
N LEU A 150 8.88 12.54 1.53
CA LEU A 150 8.40 12.00 2.79
C LEU A 150 9.46 11.12 3.45
N GLU A 151 10.08 10.20 2.71
CA GLU A 151 11.14 9.30 3.21
C GLU A 151 12.33 10.09 3.77
N THR A 152 12.89 11.04 3.01
CA THR A 152 14.01 11.88 3.47
C THR A 152 13.65 12.65 4.75
N THR A 153 12.43 13.19 4.80
CA THR A 153 11.97 13.97 5.97
C THR A 153 11.70 13.06 7.17
N LEU A 154 11.13 11.88 6.95
CA LEU A 154 10.84 10.88 7.98
C LEU A 154 12.13 10.31 8.59
N VAL A 155 13.16 10.05 7.78
CA VAL A 155 14.48 9.60 8.26
C VAL A 155 15.13 10.65 9.17
N ALA A 156 15.06 11.93 8.82
CA ALA A 156 15.56 13.01 9.66
C ALA A 156 14.75 13.14 10.95
N TYR A 157 13.42 13.15 10.83
CA TYR A 157 12.52 13.16 11.98
C TYR A 157 12.81 12.02 12.97
N ASN A 158 12.98 10.78 12.49
CA ASN A 158 13.29 9.63 13.34
C ASN A 158 14.65 9.75 14.07
N LYS A 159 15.63 10.50 13.52
CA LYS A 159 16.88 10.79 14.21
C LYS A 159 16.67 11.85 15.29
N ASP A 160 15.90 12.89 14.99
CA ASP A 160 15.71 14.06 15.84
C ASP A 160 14.73 13.81 17.01
N ILE A 161 13.75 12.90 16.86
CA ILE A 161 12.85 12.50 17.97
C ILE A 161 13.64 12.00 19.19
N SER A 162 14.85 11.47 18.98
CA SER A 162 15.72 11.03 20.08
C SER A 162 16.31 12.18 20.93
N MET A 163 16.19 13.44 20.51
CA MET A 163 16.84 14.59 21.16
C MET A 163 15.92 15.68 21.72
N GLU A 164 14.74 15.95 21.18
CA GLU A 164 13.67 16.78 21.80
C GLU A 164 12.46 16.82 20.85
N SER A 165 11.23 16.90 21.38
CA SER A 165 10.01 16.90 20.56
C SER A 165 9.85 18.21 19.78
N ASN A 166 10.39 18.28 18.57
CA ASN A 166 10.19 19.43 17.69
C ASN A 166 8.81 19.36 17.01
N MET A 167 7.81 20.01 17.63
CA MET A 167 6.43 20.11 17.11
C MET A 167 6.35 20.58 15.65
N THR A 168 7.32 21.39 15.19
CA THR A 168 7.39 21.86 13.79
C THR A 168 7.77 20.73 12.83
N ALA A 169 8.63 19.82 13.25
CA ALA A 169 9.10 18.69 12.43
C ALA A 169 8.01 17.63 12.26
N GLU A 170 7.33 17.25 13.34
CA GLU A 170 6.20 16.31 13.32
C GLU A 170 5.12 16.79 12.35
N ARG A 171 4.73 18.06 12.46
CA ARG A 171 3.70 18.64 11.61
C ARG A 171 4.07 18.63 10.13
N ARG A 172 5.33 18.92 9.78
CA ARG A 172 5.79 18.86 8.38
C ARG A 172 5.74 17.42 7.85
N VAL A 173 6.14 16.44 8.65
CA VAL A 173 6.04 15.01 8.27
C VAL A 173 4.59 14.61 8.07
N TYR A 174 3.71 14.98 9.00
CA TYR A 174 2.29 14.66 8.90
C TYR A 174 1.64 15.32 7.68
N TYR A 175 1.96 16.58 7.40
CA TYR A 175 1.50 17.26 6.19
C TYR A 175 1.96 16.52 4.92
N LEU A 176 3.23 16.12 4.84
CA LEU A 176 3.73 15.33 3.71
C LEU A 176 3.02 13.97 3.59
N CYS A 177 2.67 13.33 4.71
CA CYS A 177 1.86 12.11 4.69
C CYS A 177 0.50 12.38 4.04
N GLN A 178 -0.18 13.47 4.40
CA GLN A 178 -1.48 13.84 3.82
C GLN A 178 -1.39 14.14 2.31
N GLN A 179 -0.37 14.89 1.86
CA GLN A 179 -0.19 15.18 0.43
C GLN A 179 0.13 13.90 -0.36
N CYS A 180 0.95 13.02 0.20
CA CYS A 180 1.23 11.71 -0.38
C CYS A 180 -0.03 10.85 -0.44
N GLU A 181 -0.86 10.86 0.61
CA GLU A 181 -2.09 10.07 0.71
C GLU A 181 -3.13 10.55 -0.31
N ALA A 182 -3.33 11.86 -0.44
CA ALA A 182 -4.21 12.45 -1.45
C ALA A 182 -3.80 12.02 -2.87
N SER A 183 -2.51 12.14 -3.17
CA SER A 183 -1.98 11.84 -4.51
C SER A 183 -2.07 10.35 -4.83
N LEU A 184 -1.76 9.49 -3.86
CA LEU A 184 -1.85 8.04 -4.01
C LEU A 184 -3.30 7.56 -4.12
N GLN A 185 -4.23 8.17 -3.38
CA GLN A 185 -5.67 7.88 -3.45
C GLN A 185 -6.24 8.18 -4.83
N PHE A 186 -5.78 9.26 -5.49
CA PHE A 186 -6.15 9.55 -6.87
C PHE A 186 -5.68 8.43 -7.82
N LEU A 187 -4.40 8.02 -7.73
CA LEU A 187 -3.88 6.90 -8.54
C LEU A 187 -4.61 5.59 -8.27
N GLN A 188 -4.89 5.29 -7.00
CA GLN A 188 -5.66 4.11 -6.59
C GLN A 188 -7.03 4.10 -7.27
N SER A 189 -7.73 5.23 -7.26
CA SER A 189 -9.06 5.35 -7.85
C SER A 189 -9.05 5.18 -9.38
N LEU A 190 -8.01 5.68 -10.06
CA LEU A 190 -7.80 5.40 -11.49
C LEU A 190 -7.53 3.91 -11.74
N CYS A 191 -6.68 3.27 -10.93
CA CYS A 191 -6.34 1.85 -11.07
C CYS A 191 -7.53 0.91 -10.78
N GLN A 192 -8.58 1.38 -10.11
CA GLN A 192 -9.82 0.63 -9.91
C GLN A 192 -10.70 0.62 -11.18
N GLN A 193 -10.49 1.55 -12.12
CA GLN A 193 -11.25 1.58 -13.37
C GLN A 193 -10.65 0.61 -14.39
N LYS A 194 -11.46 -0.36 -14.85
CA LYS A 194 -11.03 -1.44 -15.76
C LYS A 194 -10.28 -0.91 -16.99
N MET A 195 -10.83 0.08 -17.70
CA MET A 195 -10.23 0.63 -18.92
C MET A 195 -8.86 1.29 -18.68
N PHE A 196 -8.73 2.03 -17.58
CA PHE A 196 -7.46 2.65 -17.22
C PHE A 196 -6.42 1.60 -16.82
N LYS A 197 -6.84 0.62 -15.99
CA LYS A 197 -6.01 -0.51 -15.59
C LYS A 197 -5.46 -1.28 -16.79
N GLU A 198 -6.30 -1.59 -17.78
CA GLU A 198 -5.86 -2.29 -19.00
C GLU A 198 -4.87 -1.47 -19.83
N ARG A 199 -5.01 -0.14 -19.83
CA ARG A 199 -4.03 0.76 -20.47
C ARG A 199 -2.71 0.78 -19.70
N LEU A 200 -2.77 0.86 -18.37
CA LEU A 200 -1.62 0.87 -17.47
C LEU A 200 -0.82 -0.43 -17.58
N LEU A 201 -1.47 -1.59 -17.64
CA LEU A 201 -0.80 -2.90 -17.78
C LEU A 201 0.00 -3.03 -19.09
N LYS A 202 -0.32 -2.25 -20.12
CA LYS A 202 0.44 -2.19 -21.38
C LYS A 202 1.63 -1.23 -21.33
N ASN A 203 1.79 -0.48 -20.23
CA ASN A 203 2.86 0.49 -20.07
C ASN A 203 4.17 -0.22 -19.69
N LYS A 204 5.18 -0.09 -20.55
CA LYS A 204 6.48 -0.76 -20.39
C LYS A 204 7.33 -0.17 -19.28
N GLU A 205 7.24 1.13 -19.02
CA GLU A 205 8.05 1.76 -17.96
C GLU A 205 7.50 1.41 -16.57
N LEU A 206 6.19 1.44 -16.43
CA LEU A 206 5.52 1.23 -15.14
C LEU A 206 5.34 -0.24 -14.77
N CYS A 207 4.88 -1.08 -15.70
CA CYS A 207 4.68 -2.51 -15.44
C CYS A 207 5.93 -3.32 -15.83
N GLY A 208 6.37 -3.27 -17.08
CA GLY A 208 7.48 -4.10 -17.57
C GLY A 208 8.83 -3.83 -16.90
N LYS A 209 9.19 -2.56 -16.70
CA LYS A 209 10.43 -2.15 -16.00
C LYS A 209 10.27 -1.96 -14.49
N GLY A 210 9.08 -2.23 -13.95
CA GLY A 210 8.81 -2.19 -12.52
C GLY A 210 8.70 -0.80 -11.90
N GLY A 211 8.31 0.24 -12.66
CA GLY A 211 8.08 1.58 -12.11
C GLY A 211 7.06 1.60 -10.94
N ILE A 212 5.97 0.82 -11.05
CA ILE A 212 4.98 0.69 -9.97
C ILE A 212 5.57 -0.08 -8.78
N LEU A 213 6.37 -1.11 -9.04
CA LEU A 213 7.04 -1.87 -7.98
C LEU A 213 8.05 -1.00 -7.22
N LEU A 214 8.74 -0.05 -7.89
CA LEU A 214 9.60 0.92 -7.21
C LEU A 214 8.81 1.83 -6.29
N LEU A 215 7.64 2.32 -6.73
CA LEU A 215 6.75 3.11 -5.87
C LEU A 215 6.26 2.29 -4.68
N ALA A 216 5.83 1.05 -4.92
CA ALA A 216 5.42 0.12 -3.87
C ALA A 216 6.51 -0.14 -2.85
N GLN A 217 7.71 -0.46 -3.32
CA GLN A 217 8.85 -0.69 -2.45
C GLN A 217 9.16 0.54 -1.59
N SER A 218 9.19 1.74 -2.17
CA SER A 218 9.43 2.99 -1.42
C SER A 218 8.38 3.22 -0.33
N ILE A 219 7.09 3.00 -0.61
CA ILE A 219 6.02 3.18 0.39
C ILE A 219 6.06 2.09 1.48
N LEU A 220 6.24 0.84 1.09
CA LEU A 220 6.24 -0.28 2.06
C LEU A 220 7.44 -0.20 3.02
N LYS A 221 8.58 0.29 2.53
CA LYS A 221 9.80 0.55 3.33
C LYS A 221 9.72 1.74 4.26
N LEU A 222 8.69 2.60 4.16
CA LEU A 222 8.52 3.71 5.10
C LEU A 222 8.47 3.15 6.53
N HIS A 223 9.53 3.47 7.28
CA HIS A 223 9.76 2.96 8.63
C HIS A 223 9.41 4.02 9.66
N ILE A 224 8.68 3.57 10.68
CA ILE A 224 8.19 4.40 11.77
C ILE A 224 8.75 3.81 13.05
N GLN A 225 9.39 4.66 13.84
CA GLN A 225 9.88 4.26 15.16
C GLN A 225 8.70 3.99 16.11
N PRO A 226 8.81 3.05 17.07
CA PRO A 226 7.71 2.70 17.98
C PRO A 226 7.15 3.87 18.81
N TYR A 227 7.92 4.94 18.96
CA TYR A 227 7.59 6.14 19.73
C TYR A 227 7.14 7.32 18.86
N ALA A 228 6.93 7.12 17.56
CA ALA A 228 6.42 8.17 16.68
C ALA A 228 4.96 8.52 16.98
N SER A 229 4.55 9.71 16.54
CA SER A 229 3.16 10.18 16.64
C SER A 229 2.15 9.19 16.05
N ASN A 230 1.04 8.97 16.76
CA ASN A 230 -0.04 8.08 16.31
C ASN A 230 -0.62 8.52 14.95
N ARG A 231 -0.65 9.84 14.70
CA ARG A 231 -1.15 10.42 13.44
C ARG A 231 -0.25 10.09 12.24
N ILE A 232 1.07 10.16 12.42
CA ILE A 232 2.04 9.76 11.38
C ILE A 232 1.97 8.25 11.15
N THR A 233 1.86 7.48 12.24
CA THR A 233 1.75 6.02 12.18
C THR A 233 0.54 5.56 11.37
N THR A 234 -0.63 6.13 11.68
CA THR A 234 -1.89 5.81 10.99
C THR A 234 -1.88 6.27 9.53
N ALA A 235 -1.34 7.46 9.22
CA ALA A 235 -1.24 7.95 7.85
C ALA A 235 -0.31 7.10 6.96
N ILE A 236 0.86 6.70 7.46
CA ILE A 236 1.75 5.79 6.72
C ILE A 236 1.11 4.41 6.57
N SER A 237 0.37 3.93 7.57
CA SER A 237 -0.40 2.69 7.44
C SER A 237 -1.41 2.77 6.28
N ARG A 238 -2.15 3.89 6.15
CA ARG A 238 -3.06 4.11 5.01
C ARG A 238 -2.32 4.20 3.68
N LEU A 239 -1.15 4.82 3.62
CA LEU A 239 -0.30 4.81 2.42
C LEU A 239 0.04 3.37 1.98
N LYS A 240 0.44 2.52 2.93
CA LYS A 240 0.72 1.10 2.66
C LYS A 240 -0.54 0.38 2.18
N ALA A 241 -1.69 0.58 2.82
CA ALA A 241 -2.95 -0.02 2.39
C ALA A 241 -3.32 0.36 0.94
N LYS A 242 -3.18 1.64 0.56
CA LYS A 242 -3.53 2.14 -0.78
C LYS A 242 -2.57 1.61 -1.87
N ILE A 243 -1.26 1.53 -1.61
CA ILE A 243 -0.33 0.96 -2.61
C ILE A 243 -0.49 -0.56 -2.75
N LEU A 244 -0.79 -1.28 -1.66
CA LEU A 244 -1.15 -2.70 -1.72
C LEU A 244 -2.44 -2.89 -2.53
N SER A 245 -3.43 -2.01 -2.36
CA SER A 245 -4.67 -2.02 -3.16
C SER A 245 -4.41 -1.77 -4.66
N ILE A 246 -3.47 -0.89 -5.02
CA ILE A 246 -3.06 -0.70 -6.42
C ILE A 246 -2.46 -1.99 -6.97
N LEU A 247 -1.50 -2.61 -6.26
CA LEU A 247 -0.87 -3.86 -6.67
C LEU A 247 -1.90 -4.98 -6.83
N LEU A 248 -2.83 -5.12 -5.89
CA LEU A 248 -3.94 -6.08 -5.98
C LEU A 248 -4.75 -5.88 -7.25
N SER A 249 -5.17 -4.63 -7.51
CA SER A 249 -5.98 -4.35 -8.70
C SER A 249 -5.27 -4.79 -9.98
N LEU A 250 -3.95 -4.57 -10.07
CA LEU A 250 -3.13 -4.98 -11.22
C LEU A 250 -2.99 -6.50 -11.34
N CYS A 251 -2.71 -7.20 -10.23
CA CYS A 251 -2.61 -8.65 -10.22
C CYS A 251 -3.94 -9.35 -10.55
N GLU A 252 -5.06 -8.79 -10.13
CA GLU A 252 -6.41 -9.33 -10.36
C GLU A 252 -6.99 -8.94 -11.75
N ALA A 253 -6.16 -8.47 -12.68
CA ALA A 253 -6.62 -8.11 -14.02
C ALA A 253 -6.86 -9.34 -14.90
N GLU A 254 -8.06 -9.45 -15.47
CA GLU A 254 -8.49 -10.61 -16.26
C GLU A 254 -7.72 -10.79 -17.58
N ASN A 255 -7.35 -9.69 -18.22
CA ASN A 255 -6.92 -9.70 -19.63
C ASN A 255 -5.40 -9.71 -19.84
N ILE A 256 -4.63 -9.24 -18.85
CA ILE A 256 -3.16 -9.14 -18.95
C ILE A 256 -2.59 -9.62 -17.62
N PRO A 257 -1.87 -10.76 -17.60
CA PRO A 257 -1.27 -11.28 -16.38
C PRO A 257 -0.10 -10.39 -15.96
N TYR A 258 -0.34 -9.55 -14.93
CA TYR A 258 0.66 -8.58 -14.46
C TYR A 258 1.95 -9.25 -13.96
N LEU A 259 1.83 -10.39 -13.27
CA LEU A 259 3.00 -11.10 -12.74
C LEU A 259 3.88 -11.71 -13.84
N ASP A 260 3.29 -12.15 -14.95
CA ASP A 260 4.05 -12.61 -16.12
C ASP A 260 4.79 -11.44 -16.79
N GLU A 261 4.13 -10.27 -16.94
CA GLU A 261 4.78 -9.07 -17.48
C GLU A 261 5.94 -8.62 -16.58
N VAL A 262 5.79 -8.70 -15.26
CA VAL A 262 6.86 -8.43 -14.28
C VAL A 262 7.97 -9.48 -14.38
N ALA A 263 7.63 -10.75 -14.56
CA ALA A 263 8.59 -11.85 -14.71
C ALA A 263 9.34 -11.82 -16.05
N SER A 264 8.87 -11.05 -17.04
CA SER A 264 9.50 -10.94 -18.37
C SER A 264 10.95 -10.46 -18.37
N SER A 265 11.40 -9.79 -17.30
CA SER A 265 12.80 -9.37 -17.15
C SER A 265 13.33 -9.66 -15.75
N THR A 266 14.58 -10.12 -15.66
CA THR A 266 15.24 -10.46 -14.39
C THR A 266 15.23 -9.29 -13.41
N LYS A 267 15.44 -8.06 -13.90
CA LYS A 267 15.45 -6.87 -13.04
C LYS A 267 14.08 -6.60 -12.39
N SER A 268 13.01 -6.73 -13.16
CA SER A 268 11.65 -6.50 -12.65
C SER A 268 11.21 -7.63 -11.72
N LEU A 269 11.57 -8.88 -12.04
CA LEU A 269 11.35 -10.04 -11.17
C LEU A 269 12.08 -9.94 -9.82
N GLU A 270 13.34 -9.51 -9.80
CA GLU A 270 14.05 -9.34 -8.52
C GLU A 270 13.46 -8.18 -7.70
N LEU A 271 13.00 -7.13 -8.37
CA LEU A 271 12.29 -6.04 -7.69
C LEU A 271 10.95 -6.51 -7.11
N SER A 272 10.18 -7.33 -7.84
CA SER A 272 8.91 -7.86 -7.34
C SER A 272 9.09 -8.82 -6.19
N LYS A 273 10.14 -9.66 -6.20
CA LYS A 273 10.53 -10.48 -5.03
C LYS A 273 10.86 -9.60 -3.83
N SER A 274 11.57 -8.49 -4.04
CA SER A 274 11.83 -7.54 -2.95
C SER A 274 10.54 -6.91 -2.43
N VAL A 275 9.57 -6.58 -3.28
CA VAL A 275 8.25 -6.09 -2.84
C VAL A 275 7.50 -7.19 -2.08
N ALA A 276 7.55 -8.44 -2.53
CA ALA A 276 6.94 -9.57 -1.84
C ALA A 276 7.54 -9.77 -0.43
N LEU A 277 8.85 -9.58 -0.25
CA LEU A 277 9.45 -9.59 1.10
C LEU A 277 8.86 -8.50 2.01
N GLU A 278 8.69 -7.29 1.51
CA GLU A 278 8.06 -6.22 2.30
C GLU A 278 6.61 -6.58 2.69
N VAL A 279 5.87 -7.23 1.79
CA VAL A 279 4.53 -7.76 2.09
C VAL A 279 4.59 -8.83 3.18
N PHE A 280 5.52 -9.78 3.07
CA PHE A 280 5.69 -10.85 4.07
C PHE A 280 6.13 -10.29 5.44
N ASP A 281 6.97 -9.26 5.47
CA ASP A 281 7.37 -8.58 6.69
C ASP A 281 6.22 -7.82 7.36
N LEU A 282 5.30 -7.24 6.58
CA LEU A 282 4.05 -6.68 7.12
C LEU A 282 3.20 -7.78 7.78
N LEU A 283 2.97 -8.89 7.07
CA LEU A 283 2.20 -10.01 7.59
C LEU A 283 2.83 -10.62 8.85
N LYS A 284 4.16 -10.77 8.87
CA LYS A 284 4.88 -11.27 10.04
C LYS A 284 4.66 -10.38 11.26
N LYS A 285 4.74 -9.06 11.10
CA LYS A 285 4.49 -8.09 12.19
C LYS A 285 3.05 -8.15 12.67
N ASP A 286 2.09 -8.23 11.76
CA ASP A 286 0.67 -8.24 12.10
C ASP A 286 0.23 -9.56 12.74
N PHE A 287 0.74 -10.71 12.26
CA PHE A 287 0.47 -12.03 12.87
C PHE A 287 1.15 -12.20 14.23
N GLY A 288 2.25 -11.48 14.47
CA GLY A 288 2.94 -11.44 15.76
C GLY A 288 2.20 -10.68 16.86
N ARG A 289 1.14 -9.92 16.54
CA ARG A 289 0.35 -9.14 17.50
C ARG A 289 -0.72 -10.00 18.17
N ASN A 290 -0.82 -9.91 19.49
CA ASN A 290 -1.84 -10.58 20.27
C ASN A 290 -3.10 -9.69 20.38
N PRO A 291 -4.23 -10.09 19.79
CA PRO A 291 -5.47 -9.29 19.79
C PRO A 291 -6.07 -9.07 21.18
N GLY A 292 -5.62 -9.79 22.22
CA GLY A 292 -6.09 -9.65 23.60
C GLY A 292 -5.34 -8.61 24.44
N LYS A 293 -4.25 -8.00 23.94
CA LYS A 293 -3.38 -7.10 24.71
C LYS A 293 -3.38 -5.64 24.23
N LEU A 294 -4.09 -5.31 23.15
CA LEU A 294 -4.11 -3.96 22.60
C LEU A 294 -5.22 -3.12 23.23
N THR A 295 -4.83 -2.03 23.89
CA THR A 295 -5.73 -0.90 24.15
C THR A 295 -5.93 -0.15 22.84
N ALA A 296 -6.92 -0.56 22.05
CA ALA A 296 -7.24 0.08 20.78
C ALA A 296 -7.62 1.56 21.03
N ASP A 297 -6.70 2.48 20.74
CA ASP A 297 -7.07 3.86 20.45
C ASP A 297 -7.75 3.85 19.08
N ARG A 298 -9.06 3.55 19.07
CA ARG A 298 -9.92 3.42 17.89
C ARG A 298 -10.17 4.74 17.15
N SER A 299 -9.42 5.79 17.46
CA SER A 299 -9.69 7.14 16.99
C SER A 299 -9.18 7.43 15.57
N HIS A 300 -8.33 6.56 14.99
CA HIS A 300 -7.69 6.84 13.69
C HIS A 300 -7.64 5.58 12.78
N PRO A 301 -8.35 5.58 11.63
CA PRO A 301 -8.29 4.51 10.64
C PRO A 301 -6.87 4.26 10.12
N MET A 302 -6.47 2.99 10.06
CA MET A 302 -5.11 2.55 9.66
C MET A 302 -5.05 1.98 8.24
N GLY A 303 -6.18 1.79 7.57
CA GLY A 303 -6.25 1.14 6.26
C GLY A 303 -6.29 -0.39 6.35
N PHE A 304 -6.75 -1.03 5.27
CA PHE A 304 -6.76 -2.49 5.12
C PHE A 304 -5.36 -3.04 4.77
N VAL A 305 -4.36 -2.84 5.63
CA VAL A 305 -2.97 -3.26 5.38
C VAL A 305 -2.83 -4.78 5.42
N GLN A 306 -3.23 -5.40 6.53
CA GLN A 306 -3.16 -6.84 6.75
C GLN A 306 -3.98 -7.56 5.69
N LEU A 307 -5.23 -7.15 5.48
CA LEU A 307 -6.11 -7.83 4.53
C LEU A 307 -5.58 -7.72 3.09
N ASN A 308 -5.11 -6.54 2.67
CA ASN A 308 -4.55 -6.38 1.31
C ASN A 308 -3.23 -7.14 1.15
N ALA A 309 -2.38 -7.16 2.17
CA ALA A 309 -1.14 -7.94 2.18
C ALA A 309 -1.43 -9.45 2.09
N MET A 310 -2.44 -9.95 2.81
CA MET A 310 -2.84 -11.35 2.74
C MET A 310 -3.39 -11.73 1.36
N ARG A 311 -4.17 -10.85 0.73
CA ARG A 311 -4.65 -11.07 -0.64
C ARG A 311 -3.51 -11.11 -1.66
N LEU A 312 -2.48 -10.28 -1.49
CA LEU A 312 -1.29 -10.35 -2.35
C LEU A 312 -0.50 -11.63 -2.11
N ALA A 313 -0.35 -12.05 -0.86
CA ALA A 313 0.30 -13.32 -0.53
C ALA A 313 -0.46 -14.53 -1.10
N ASP A 314 -1.80 -14.47 -1.16
CA ASP A 314 -2.64 -15.49 -1.81
C ASP A 314 -2.28 -15.60 -3.30
N ILE A 315 -2.26 -14.47 -4.01
CA ILE A 315 -1.84 -14.41 -5.42
C ILE A 315 -0.41 -14.92 -5.61
N PHE A 316 0.55 -14.50 -4.77
CA PHE A 316 1.94 -14.95 -4.88
C PHE A 316 2.11 -16.44 -4.57
N SER A 317 1.25 -17.01 -3.73
CA SER A 317 1.27 -18.44 -3.41
C SER A 317 0.77 -19.32 -4.56
N ASP A 318 -0.11 -18.79 -5.41
CA ASP A 318 -0.66 -19.46 -6.58
C ASP A 318 0.22 -19.28 -7.84
N ASP A 319 0.97 -18.18 -7.93
CA ASP A 319 1.82 -17.87 -9.08
C ASP A 319 3.11 -18.73 -9.14
N SER A 320 3.40 -19.32 -10.30
CA SER A 320 4.56 -20.19 -10.51
C SER A 320 5.91 -19.49 -10.34
N ASN A 321 6.01 -18.19 -10.61
CA ASN A 321 7.25 -17.43 -10.47
C ASN A 321 7.57 -17.06 -9.00
N PHE A 322 6.56 -17.09 -8.12
CA PHE A 322 6.68 -16.64 -6.73
C PHE A 322 6.48 -17.76 -5.70
N ARG A 323 5.79 -18.85 -6.04
CA ARG A 323 5.45 -19.93 -5.10
C ARG A 323 6.67 -20.49 -4.38
N SER A 324 7.72 -20.90 -5.10
CA SER A 324 8.99 -21.35 -4.49
C SER A 324 9.59 -20.31 -3.53
N TYR A 325 9.56 -19.04 -3.93
CA TYR A 325 10.08 -17.94 -3.12
C TYR A 325 9.30 -17.77 -1.83
N MET A 326 7.96 -17.84 -1.90
CA MET A 326 7.09 -17.78 -0.73
C MET A 326 7.29 -18.98 0.21
N ILE A 327 7.45 -20.20 -0.33
CA ILE A 327 7.77 -21.38 0.50
C ILE A 327 9.05 -21.12 1.29
N LEU A 328 10.09 -20.58 0.66
CA LEU A 328 11.37 -20.33 1.32
C LEU A 328 11.31 -19.20 2.35
N CYS A 329 10.59 -18.11 2.06
CA CYS A 329 10.61 -16.91 2.90
C CYS A 329 9.51 -16.87 3.98
N PHE A 330 8.38 -17.57 3.78
CA PHE A 330 7.19 -17.36 4.61
C PHE A 330 6.71 -18.60 5.38
N THR A 331 7.19 -19.80 5.03
CA THR A 331 6.76 -21.03 5.71
C THR A 331 7.01 -21.00 7.21
N GLU A 332 8.13 -20.45 7.68
CA GLU A 332 8.43 -20.34 9.11
C GLU A 332 7.36 -19.59 9.89
N VAL A 333 6.80 -18.52 9.31
CA VAL A 333 5.71 -17.73 9.90
C VAL A 333 4.42 -18.56 9.96
N LEU A 334 4.06 -19.25 8.87
CA LEU A 334 2.88 -20.13 8.83
C LEU A 334 2.99 -21.24 9.88
N ILE A 335 4.18 -21.82 10.06
CA ILE A 335 4.41 -22.87 11.06
C ILE A 335 4.37 -22.33 12.48
N ALA A 336 4.88 -21.14 12.72
CA ALA A 336 4.77 -20.47 14.01
C ALA A 336 3.30 -20.29 14.41
N ILE A 337 2.45 -19.86 13.46
CA ILE A 337 1.01 -19.66 13.68
C ILE A 337 0.30 -20.97 14.03
N ILE A 338 0.47 -22.02 13.21
CA ILE A 338 -0.20 -23.30 13.52
C ILE A 338 0.40 -23.99 14.76
N SER A 339 1.57 -23.56 15.23
CA SER A 339 2.20 -24.06 16.46
C SER A 339 1.80 -23.28 17.72
N LEU A 340 0.96 -22.25 17.61
CA LEU A 340 0.46 -21.48 18.75
C LEU A 340 -0.27 -22.38 19.77
N PRO A 341 -0.29 -22.00 21.07
CA PRO A 341 -1.18 -22.61 22.04
C PRO A 341 -2.61 -22.68 21.50
N HIS A 342 -3.28 -23.80 21.72
CA HIS A 342 -4.53 -24.09 21.02
C HIS A 342 -5.64 -23.06 21.28
N GLY A 343 -5.72 -22.52 22.49
CA GLY A 343 -6.67 -21.46 22.82
C GLY A 343 -6.42 -20.18 22.01
N ASP A 344 -5.16 -19.77 21.89
CA ASP A 344 -4.74 -18.59 21.11
C ASP A 344 -4.97 -18.81 19.62
N PHE A 345 -4.68 -20.01 19.12
CA PHE A 345 -4.95 -20.36 17.73
C PHE A 345 -6.44 -20.28 17.40
N LEU A 346 -7.30 -20.83 18.26
CA LEU A 346 -8.75 -20.80 18.05
C LEU A 346 -9.31 -19.37 18.10
N SER A 347 -8.86 -18.55 19.05
CA SER A 347 -9.32 -17.16 19.17
C SER A 347 -8.88 -16.29 18.00
N CYS A 348 -7.68 -16.54 17.46
CA CYS A 348 -7.14 -15.78 16.34
C CYS A 348 -7.63 -16.27 14.98
N TRP A 349 -7.79 -17.57 14.76
CA TRP A 349 -7.97 -18.11 13.40
C TRP A 349 -9.26 -18.89 13.19
N CYS A 350 -9.95 -19.28 14.26
CA CYS A 350 -11.20 -20.07 14.18
C CYS A 350 -12.39 -19.37 14.86
N SER A 351 -12.31 -18.05 15.08
CA SER A 351 -13.36 -17.24 15.70
C SER A 351 -13.86 -16.16 14.75
N SER A 352 -15.17 -15.94 14.73
CA SER A 352 -15.78 -14.81 14.01
C SER A 352 -15.87 -13.53 14.84
N ASN A 353 -15.57 -13.61 16.14
CA ASN A 353 -15.65 -12.49 17.08
C ASN A 353 -14.25 -12.03 17.46
N LEU A 354 -13.64 -11.23 16.59
CA LEU A 354 -12.34 -10.61 16.85
C LEU A 354 -12.50 -9.33 17.68
N SER A 355 -11.56 -9.11 18.60
CA SER A 355 -11.46 -7.85 19.34
C SER A 355 -11.16 -6.69 18.40
N ASP A 356 -10.20 -6.90 17.49
CA ASP A 356 -9.66 -5.90 16.58
C ASP A 356 -10.02 -6.17 15.11
N THR A 357 -10.25 -5.08 14.38
CA THR A 357 -10.53 -5.07 12.94
C THR A 357 -9.81 -3.91 12.29
N GLU A 358 -9.49 -4.05 11.01
CA GLU A 358 -8.99 -2.93 10.21
C GLU A 358 -10.15 -2.00 9.80
N GLU A 359 -9.87 -0.71 9.84
CA GLU A 359 -10.74 0.34 9.31
C GLU A 359 -9.91 1.19 8.35
N ASP A 360 -10.43 1.38 7.15
CA ASP A 360 -9.83 2.22 6.12
C ASP A 360 -10.50 3.60 6.12
N ALA A 361 -9.88 4.56 5.44
CA ALA A 361 -10.47 5.87 5.23
C ALA A 361 -10.08 6.48 3.89
N SER A 362 -11.00 7.30 3.37
CA SER A 362 -10.73 8.18 2.24
C SER A 362 -10.44 9.58 2.76
N LEU A 363 -9.35 10.17 2.28
CA LEU A 363 -8.98 11.55 2.59
C LEU A 363 -9.84 12.50 1.76
N GLU A 364 -10.52 13.44 2.43
CA GLU A 364 -11.24 14.54 1.79
C GLU A 364 -10.28 15.71 1.58
N TYR A 365 -9.71 15.79 0.38
CA TYR A 365 -8.70 16.79 0.07
C TYR A 365 -9.32 18.17 -0.18
N ASP A 366 -8.85 19.18 0.57
CA ASP A 366 -9.20 20.58 0.38
C ASP A 366 -8.01 21.34 -0.22
N ILE A 367 -8.13 21.69 -1.51
CA ILE A 367 -7.12 22.41 -2.27
C ILE A 367 -6.85 23.81 -1.69
N PHE A 368 -7.87 24.53 -1.22
CA PHE A 368 -7.71 25.89 -0.70
C PHE A 368 -7.00 25.88 0.65
N ALA A 369 -7.39 24.94 1.52
CA ALA A 369 -6.73 24.76 2.81
C ALA A 369 -5.25 24.32 2.61
N ALA A 370 -4.99 23.40 1.68
CA ALA A 370 -3.64 22.95 1.37
C ALA A 370 -2.75 24.10 0.88
N VAL A 371 -3.20 24.87 -0.13
CA VAL A 371 -2.42 25.99 -0.69
C VAL A 371 -2.22 27.09 0.35
N GLY A 372 -3.28 27.46 1.08
CA GLY A 372 -3.19 28.48 2.14
C GLY A 372 -2.15 28.09 3.19
N TRP A 373 -2.14 26.81 3.59
CA TRP A 373 -1.16 26.31 4.55
C TRP A 373 0.28 26.38 4.03
N VAL A 374 0.54 25.99 2.77
CA VAL A 374 1.89 26.11 2.20
C VAL A 374 2.35 27.56 2.15
N LEU A 375 1.55 28.45 1.59
CA LEU A 375 1.91 29.87 1.44
C LEU A 375 2.25 30.50 2.79
N HIS A 376 1.49 30.15 3.84
CA HIS A 376 1.76 30.57 5.22
C HIS A 376 3.07 30.01 5.77
N ASN A 377 3.35 28.72 5.57
CA ASN A 377 4.53 28.03 6.13
C ASN A 377 5.81 28.24 5.32
N THR A 378 5.73 28.75 4.09
CA THR A 378 6.88 29.15 3.28
C THR A 378 7.22 30.64 3.41
N SER A 379 6.38 31.42 4.11
CA SER A 379 6.62 32.84 4.36
C SER A 379 7.67 33.05 5.46
N PRO A 380 8.65 33.96 5.29
CA PRO A 380 9.68 34.24 6.30
C PRO A 380 9.15 34.98 7.54
N ASP A 381 7.97 35.59 7.46
CA ASP A 381 7.47 36.54 8.47
C ASP A 381 6.54 35.94 9.55
N VAL A 382 6.20 34.65 9.48
CA VAL A 382 5.17 34.07 10.37
C VAL A 382 5.70 32.95 11.27
N LYS A 383 5.45 33.07 12.58
CA LYS A 383 5.99 32.17 13.63
C LYS A 383 4.98 31.19 14.22
N GLU A 384 3.68 31.40 14.02
CA GLU A 384 2.63 30.51 14.50
C GLU A 384 1.79 30.05 13.32
N ALA A 385 1.75 28.74 13.12
CA ALA A 385 0.91 28.15 12.09
C ALA A 385 0.02 27.11 12.80
N THR A 386 -1.21 26.92 12.33
CA THR A 386 -2.18 25.95 12.87
C THR A 386 -2.09 24.60 12.15
N ASP A 387 -2.17 23.49 12.89
CA ASP A 387 -2.16 22.15 12.31
C ASP A 387 -3.25 22.03 11.23
N LEU A 388 -2.85 21.61 10.02
CA LEU A 388 -3.81 21.30 8.97
C LEU A 388 -4.14 19.81 9.07
N GLU A 389 -5.42 19.54 9.21
CA GLU A 389 -5.94 18.18 9.24
C GLU A 389 -7.11 18.09 8.27
N PHE A 390 -6.97 17.22 7.27
CA PHE A 390 -8.05 16.92 6.35
C PHE A 390 -9.02 15.92 6.99
N ASN A 391 -10.29 16.01 6.60
CA ASN A 391 -11.28 15.07 7.04
C ASN A 391 -11.02 13.68 6.45
N LEU A 392 -11.39 12.66 7.22
CA LEU A 392 -11.32 11.26 6.83
C LEU A 392 -12.74 10.70 6.80
N THR A 393 -13.16 10.19 5.65
CA THR A 393 -14.39 9.41 5.53
C THR A 393 -14.08 7.94 5.85
N PRO A 394 -14.54 7.39 6.99
CA PRO A 394 -14.24 6.01 7.38
C PRO A 394 -14.93 5.01 6.48
N ASN A 395 -14.26 3.88 6.24
CA ASN A 395 -14.78 2.71 5.55
C ASN A 395 -14.44 1.46 6.39
N SER A 396 -15.47 0.85 6.98
CA SER A 396 -15.31 -0.30 7.87
C SER A 396 -16.04 -1.52 7.33
N MET A 397 -15.43 -2.68 7.57
CA MET A 397 -16.04 -3.99 7.30
C MET A 397 -16.66 -4.53 8.59
N LEU A 398 -17.76 -5.29 8.47
CA LEU A 398 -18.30 -6.05 9.60
C LEU A 398 -17.25 -7.01 10.18
N LYS A 399 -17.11 -7.05 11.51
CA LYS A 399 -16.07 -7.85 12.18
C LYS A 399 -16.06 -9.33 11.78
N ALA A 400 -17.25 -9.93 11.65
CA ALA A 400 -17.38 -11.31 11.22
C ALA A 400 -16.84 -11.52 9.79
N SER A 401 -17.18 -10.61 8.86
CA SER A 401 -16.70 -10.65 7.48
C SER A 401 -15.18 -10.50 7.40
N TYR A 402 -14.60 -9.61 8.22
CA TYR A 402 -13.15 -9.45 8.31
C TYR A 402 -12.47 -10.74 8.80
N ALA A 403 -13.00 -11.35 9.87
CA ALA A 403 -12.49 -12.61 10.40
C ALA A 403 -12.56 -13.74 9.37
N HIS A 404 -13.69 -13.87 8.67
CA HIS A 404 -13.90 -14.88 7.63
C HIS A 404 -12.94 -14.69 6.46
N HIS A 405 -12.76 -13.47 5.95
CA HIS A 405 -11.78 -13.19 4.91
C HIS A 405 -10.36 -13.56 5.36
N ARG A 406 -9.95 -13.13 6.55
CA ARG A 406 -8.61 -13.42 7.09
C ARG A 406 -8.35 -14.91 7.18
N THR A 407 -9.28 -15.67 7.75
CA THR A 407 -9.12 -17.13 7.87
C THR A 407 -9.19 -17.82 6.51
N SER A 408 -10.04 -17.37 5.59
CA SER A 408 -10.11 -17.94 4.24
C SER A 408 -8.79 -17.78 3.48
N LEU A 409 -8.17 -16.60 3.52
CA LEU A 409 -6.86 -16.35 2.89
C LEU A 409 -5.76 -17.20 3.54
N PHE A 410 -5.78 -17.34 4.87
CA PHE A 410 -4.83 -18.20 5.57
C PHE A 410 -4.94 -19.67 5.15
N ILE A 411 -6.16 -20.17 4.94
CA ILE A 411 -6.40 -21.52 4.41
C ILE A 411 -5.86 -21.65 2.99
N LYS A 412 -6.11 -20.67 2.13
CA LYS A 412 -5.62 -20.66 0.75
C LYS A 412 -4.10 -20.69 0.66
N PHE A 413 -3.37 -20.06 1.58
CA PHE A 413 -1.91 -20.19 1.63
C PHE A 413 -1.47 -21.66 1.70
N PHE A 414 -2.08 -22.48 2.58
CA PHE A 414 -1.74 -23.90 2.66
C PHE A 414 -2.17 -24.66 1.41
N ALA A 415 -3.34 -24.34 0.86
CA ALA A 415 -3.84 -24.98 -0.35
C ALA A 415 -2.91 -24.74 -1.54
N ASN A 416 -2.59 -23.47 -1.82
CA ASN A 416 -1.78 -23.06 -2.97
C ASN A 416 -0.32 -23.53 -2.84
N LEU A 417 0.30 -23.39 -1.65
CA LEU A 417 1.68 -23.82 -1.44
C LEU A 417 1.85 -25.36 -1.46
N HIS A 418 0.79 -26.11 -1.14
CA HIS A 418 0.80 -27.56 -1.25
C HIS A 418 0.45 -28.05 -2.67
N CYS A 419 -0.30 -27.25 -3.44
CA CYS A 419 -0.72 -27.62 -4.78
C CYS A 419 0.49 -27.86 -5.70
N PHE A 420 0.45 -28.98 -6.42
CA PHE A 420 1.44 -29.31 -7.45
C PHE A 420 0.70 -29.62 -8.75
N VAL A 421 0.88 -28.77 -9.75
CA VAL A 421 0.32 -28.93 -11.08
C VAL A 421 1.43 -29.39 -12.04
N PRO A 422 1.38 -30.64 -12.54
CA PRO A 422 2.35 -31.12 -13.51
C PRO A 422 2.43 -30.20 -14.75
N ASN A 423 3.64 -29.93 -15.22
CA ASN A 423 3.95 -29.04 -16.35
C ASN A 423 3.82 -27.52 -16.10
N VAL A 424 3.29 -27.10 -14.94
CA VAL A 424 3.30 -25.69 -14.51
C VAL A 424 4.35 -25.50 -13.42
N CYS A 425 4.35 -26.40 -12.43
CA CYS A 425 5.33 -26.39 -11.35
C CYS A 425 6.67 -26.99 -11.79
N GLU A 426 7.76 -26.46 -11.26
CA GLU A 426 9.06 -27.12 -11.40
C GLU A 426 9.07 -28.41 -10.56
N GLU A 427 9.68 -29.48 -11.08
CA GLU A 427 9.68 -30.77 -10.37
C GLU A 427 10.37 -30.68 -8.99
N GLN A 428 11.28 -29.72 -8.81
CA GLN A 428 11.95 -29.42 -7.53
C GLN A 428 10.98 -28.90 -6.47
N GLU A 429 9.83 -28.35 -6.87
CA GLU A 429 8.79 -27.86 -5.98
C GLU A 429 7.90 -28.99 -5.45
N ARG A 430 7.96 -30.18 -6.06
CA ARG A 430 7.18 -31.33 -5.62
C ARG A 430 7.56 -31.67 -4.17
N ASN A 431 6.56 -31.63 -3.29
CA ASN A 431 6.70 -31.85 -1.84
C ASN A 431 7.56 -30.81 -1.11
N LEU A 432 8.04 -29.75 -1.78
CA LEU A 432 8.94 -28.76 -1.18
C LEU A 432 8.31 -28.12 0.05
N PHE A 433 7.03 -27.73 -0.04
CA PHE A 433 6.29 -27.15 1.08
C PHE A 433 6.21 -28.10 2.28
N VAL A 434 5.82 -29.37 2.06
CA VAL A 434 5.71 -30.37 3.13
C VAL A 434 7.06 -30.62 3.80
N LEU A 435 8.14 -30.73 3.02
CA LEU A 435 9.50 -30.89 3.56
C LEU A 435 9.92 -29.67 4.39
N LYS A 436 9.63 -28.45 3.92
CA LYS A 436 9.94 -27.22 4.65
C LYS A 436 9.14 -27.11 5.94
N VAL A 437 7.85 -27.49 5.93
CA VAL A 437 7.02 -27.57 7.14
C VAL A 437 7.65 -28.49 8.19
N LEU A 438 8.09 -29.69 7.79
CA LEU A 438 8.72 -30.65 8.69
C LEU A 438 10.04 -30.13 9.25
N GLU A 439 10.83 -29.43 8.43
CA GLU A 439 12.05 -28.75 8.87
C GLU A 439 11.74 -27.70 9.95
N CYS A 440 10.81 -26.78 9.68
CA CYS A 440 10.43 -25.69 10.58
C CYS A 440 9.83 -26.16 11.91
N LEU A 441 9.10 -27.29 11.92
CA LEU A 441 8.56 -27.86 13.16
C LEU A 441 9.64 -28.32 14.16
N ASN A 442 10.87 -28.55 13.69
CA ASN A 442 12.02 -28.91 14.52
C ASN A 442 12.90 -27.71 14.91
N MET A 443 12.66 -26.53 14.34
CA MET A 443 13.40 -25.30 14.63
C MET A 443 12.83 -24.59 15.86
N ASP A 444 13.53 -23.60 16.42
CA ASP A 444 12.93 -22.67 17.38
C ASP A 444 12.28 -21.48 16.65
N LEU A 445 10.97 -21.30 16.83
CA LEU A 445 10.15 -20.27 16.15
C LEU A 445 9.67 -19.18 17.12
N SER A 446 10.10 -19.23 18.38
CA SER A 446 9.67 -18.32 19.45
C SER A 446 9.86 -16.84 19.10
N ASN A 447 10.93 -16.51 18.37
CA ASN A 447 11.27 -15.15 17.96
C ASN A 447 10.37 -14.58 16.85
N LEU A 448 9.54 -15.41 16.19
CA LEU A 448 8.71 -14.96 15.06
C LEU A 448 7.39 -14.34 15.52
N LEU A 449 6.86 -14.75 16.68
CA LEU A 449 5.59 -14.30 17.23
C LEU A 449 5.79 -13.80 18.68
N PRO A 450 6.44 -12.63 18.88
CA PRO A 450 6.96 -12.20 20.18
C PRO A 450 5.89 -11.93 21.24
N GLU A 451 4.64 -11.65 20.85
CA GLU A 451 3.55 -11.41 21.82
C GLU A 451 2.85 -12.69 22.31
N PHE A 452 3.21 -13.85 21.75
CA PHE A 452 2.69 -15.16 22.11
C PHE A 452 3.72 -15.95 22.91
N SER A 453 3.26 -16.60 23.98
CA SER A 453 4.10 -17.52 24.76
C SER A 453 3.99 -18.93 24.19
N PHE A 454 5.12 -19.47 23.74
CA PHE A 454 5.20 -20.87 23.35
C PHE A 454 5.49 -21.73 24.58
N ASP A 455 4.78 -22.85 24.69
CA ASP A 455 5.09 -23.87 25.69
C ASP A 455 6.34 -24.64 25.23
N SER A 456 7.44 -24.51 25.98
CA SER A 456 8.73 -25.13 25.61
C SER A 456 8.68 -26.66 25.63
N ASP A 457 7.73 -27.23 26.37
CA ASP A 457 7.72 -28.65 26.71
C ASP A 457 6.70 -29.45 25.86
N ALA A 458 5.83 -28.77 25.11
CA ALA A 458 4.81 -29.40 24.27
C ALA A 458 5.35 -29.79 22.88
N PRO A 459 5.09 -31.02 22.38
CA PRO A 459 5.49 -31.40 21.03
C PRO A 459 4.79 -30.54 19.97
N ARG A 460 5.53 -29.63 19.30
CA ARG A 460 4.99 -28.70 18.29
C ARG A 460 4.20 -29.40 17.19
N ALA A 461 4.66 -30.56 16.72
CA ALA A 461 3.95 -31.38 15.75
C ALA A 461 2.54 -31.79 16.23
N ALA A 462 2.37 -32.11 17.52
CA ALA A 462 1.07 -32.45 18.09
C ALA A 462 0.15 -31.22 18.19
N THR A 463 0.70 -30.07 18.58
CA THR A 463 -0.02 -28.79 18.62
C THR A 463 -0.46 -28.36 17.21
N ALA A 464 0.45 -28.38 16.23
CA ALA A 464 0.16 -28.10 14.83
C ALA A 464 -0.91 -29.03 14.26
N SER A 465 -0.82 -30.34 14.56
CA SER A 465 -1.83 -31.30 14.12
C SER A 465 -3.22 -31.01 14.73
N ARG A 466 -3.26 -30.62 16.00
CA ARG A 466 -4.51 -30.23 16.68
C ARG A 466 -5.11 -28.95 16.09
N ASN A 467 -4.28 -27.94 15.84
CA ASN A 467 -4.70 -26.65 15.29
C ASN A 467 -5.19 -26.77 13.84
N LEU A 468 -4.48 -27.51 12.99
CA LEU A 468 -4.91 -27.77 11.60
C LEU A 468 -6.25 -28.52 11.55
N ARG A 469 -6.50 -29.46 12.48
CA ARG A 469 -7.81 -30.13 12.59
C ARG A 469 -8.94 -29.15 12.91
N SER A 470 -8.71 -28.22 13.84
CA SER A 470 -9.69 -27.19 14.16
C SER A 470 -9.89 -26.19 13.02
N LEU A 471 -8.82 -25.84 12.31
CA LEU A 471 -8.89 -24.99 11.12
C LEU A 471 -9.75 -25.64 10.02
N LEU A 472 -9.54 -26.93 9.76
CA LEU A 472 -10.35 -27.71 8.82
C LEU A 472 -11.84 -27.72 9.20
N SER A 473 -12.15 -27.96 10.48
CA SER A 473 -13.53 -27.91 10.99
C SER A 473 -14.16 -26.54 10.78
N HIS A 474 -13.41 -25.46 11.04
CA HIS A 474 -13.90 -24.10 10.82
C HIS A 474 -14.04 -23.76 9.33
N ALA A 475 -13.13 -24.22 8.48
CA ALA A 475 -13.14 -24.00 7.04
C ALA A 475 -14.45 -24.47 6.38
N GLU A 476 -15.02 -25.57 6.85
CA GLU A 476 -16.30 -26.08 6.34
C GLU A 476 -17.45 -25.09 6.52
N SER A 477 -17.40 -24.24 7.56
CA SER A 477 -18.41 -23.19 7.78
C SER A 477 -18.26 -21.96 6.86
N LEU A 478 -17.14 -21.86 6.14
CA LEU A 478 -16.84 -20.73 5.24
C LEU A 478 -17.28 -20.98 3.79
N ILE A 479 -17.73 -22.20 3.47
CA ILE A 479 -18.30 -22.55 2.15
C ILE A 479 -19.77 -22.10 2.06
N PRO A 480 -20.24 -21.62 0.89
CA PRO A 480 -19.47 -21.35 -0.34
C PRO A 480 -18.98 -19.89 -0.41
N ASN A 481 -19.20 -19.10 0.64
CA ASN A 481 -19.12 -17.65 0.56
C ASN A 481 -17.68 -17.12 0.50
N PHE A 482 -16.73 -17.80 1.16
CA PHE A 482 -15.33 -17.35 1.26
C PHE A 482 -14.31 -18.38 0.74
N LEU A 483 -14.67 -19.66 0.74
CA LEU A 483 -13.84 -20.76 0.24
C LEU A 483 -14.62 -21.60 -0.77
N ASN A 484 -13.89 -22.14 -1.75
CA ASN A 484 -14.41 -23.17 -2.63
C ASN A 484 -14.14 -24.58 -2.04
N VAL A 485 -14.66 -25.62 -2.69
CA VAL A 485 -14.51 -27.00 -2.20
C VAL A 485 -13.07 -27.50 -2.42
N GLU A 486 -12.43 -27.02 -3.48
CA GLU A 486 -11.07 -27.37 -3.88
C GLU A 486 -10.03 -26.94 -2.84
N ASP A 487 -10.15 -25.72 -2.29
CA ASP A 487 -9.29 -25.15 -1.25
C ASP A 487 -9.27 -26.06 -0.01
N ILE A 488 -10.45 -26.50 0.43
CA ILE A 488 -10.58 -27.41 1.58
C ILE A 488 -10.02 -28.78 1.26
N GLN A 489 -10.26 -29.29 0.04
CA GLN A 489 -9.76 -30.60 -0.35
C GLN A 489 -8.23 -30.61 -0.38
N LEU A 490 -7.59 -29.56 -0.90
CA LEU A 490 -6.13 -29.40 -0.86
C LEU A 490 -5.61 -29.33 0.58
N LEU A 491 -6.27 -28.58 1.46
CA LEU A 491 -5.90 -28.53 2.88
C LEU A 491 -6.02 -29.91 3.56
N ARG A 492 -7.05 -30.69 3.22
CA ARG A 492 -7.22 -32.07 3.75
C ARG A 492 -6.11 -33.00 3.27
N VAL A 493 -5.70 -32.91 2.00
CA VAL A 493 -4.58 -33.70 1.45
C VAL A 493 -3.28 -33.32 2.14
N PHE A 494 -2.99 -32.02 2.27
CA PHE A 494 -1.82 -31.51 3.00
C PHE A 494 -1.79 -32.05 4.43
N PHE A 495 -2.90 -31.94 5.16
CA PHE A 495 -3.01 -32.39 6.53
C PHE A 495 -2.81 -33.91 6.66
N GLY A 496 -3.39 -34.68 5.74
CA GLY A 496 -3.22 -36.14 5.67
C GLY A 496 -1.76 -36.55 5.45
N GLU A 497 -1.07 -35.90 4.51
CA GLU A 497 0.34 -36.15 4.26
C GLU A 497 1.19 -35.82 5.50
N LEU A 498 0.96 -34.66 6.12
CA LEU A 498 1.69 -34.24 7.32
C LEU A 498 1.50 -35.25 8.48
N GLN A 499 0.28 -35.74 8.70
CA GLN A 499 -0.03 -36.73 9.72
C GLN A 499 0.67 -38.09 9.47
N SER A 500 0.74 -38.52 8.21
CA SER A 500 1.46 -39.75 7.83
C SER A 500 2.96 -39.67 8.17
N ARG A 501 3.57 -38.48 8.01
CA ARG A 501 4.99 -38.25 8.30
C ARG A 501 5.27 -38.23 9.81
N PHE A 502 4.37 -37.67 10.62
CA PHE A 502 4.49 -37.71 12.08
C PHE A 502 4.44 -39.14 12.64
N THR A 503 3.54 -39.97 12.12
CA THR A 503 3.41 -41.37 12.56
C THR A 503 4.60 -42.24 12.13
N SER A 504 5.16 -42.00 10.93
CA SER A 504 6.38 -42.67 10.46
C SER A 504 7.61 -42.35 11.32
N ASN A 505 7.84 -41.08 11.67
CA ASN A 505 8.98 -40.67 12.50
C ASN A 505 8.87 -41.15 13.96
N GLY A 506 7.65 -41.32 14.48
CA GLY A 506 7.42 -41.91 15.81
C GLY A 506 7.69 -43.42 15.89
N SER A 507 7.54 -44.15 14.78
CA SER A 507 7.75 -45.61 14.75
C SER A 507 9.23 -46.02 14.73
N GLY A 508 10.14 -45.16 14.26
CA GLY A 508 11.58 -45.45 14.19
C GLY A 508 12.28 -45.42 15.56
N ARG A 509 11.89 -44.48 16.42
CA ARG A 509 12.54 -44.28 17.73
C ARG A 509 12.10 -45.33 18.77
N ASN A 510 10.84 -45.78 18.72
CA ASN A 510 10.32 -46.81 19.61
C ASN A 510 10.78 -48.25 19.28
N ARG A 511 11.20 -48.53 18.04
CA ARG A 511 11.80 -49.83 17.68
C ARG A 511 13.27 -49.92 18.08
N ALA A 512 14.05 -48.84 18.00
CA ALA A 512 15.45 -48.85 18.40
C ALA A 512 15.63 -49.08 19.91
N GLN A 513 14.75 -48.50 20.74
CA GLN A 513 14.83 -48.63 22.20
C GLN A 513 14.36 -50.01 22.69
N LYS A 514 13.27 -50.56 22.13
CA LYS A 514 12.81 -51.91 22.45
C LYS A 514 13.80 -53.01 22.05
N THR A 515 14.65 -52.77 21.05
CA THR A 515 15.65 -53.77 20.61
C THR A 515 16.91 -53.75 21.47
N GLN A 516 17.23 -52.63 22.14
CA GLN A 516 18.32 -52.57 23.11
C GLN A 516 17.93 -53.15 24.49
N ASP A 517 16.71 -52.91 24.96
CA ASP A 517 16.25 -53.46 26.24
C ASP A 517 16.07 -54.99 26.18
N SER A 518 15.65 -55.54 25.03
CA SER A 518 15.54 -57.01 24.84
C SER A 518 16.88 -57.76 24.72
N LYS A 519 18.00 -57.03 24.57
CA LYS A 519 19.35 -57.64 24.47
C LYS A 519 20.07 -57.74 25.82
N PHE A 520 19.64 -57.00 26.84
CA PHE A 520 20.26 -57.07 28.18
C PHE A 520 19.61 -58.11 29.10
N GLU A 521 18.43 -58.64 28.79
CA GLU A 521 17.78 -59.71 29.57
C GLU A 521 18.14 -61.15 29.13
N LYS A 522 19.03 -61.33 28.13
CA LYS A 522 19.43 -62.66 27.62
C LYS A 522 20.89 -63.05 27.82
N SER A 523 21.61 -62.37 28.70
CA SER A 523 22.93 -62.79 29.14
C SER A 523 22.98 -62.76 30.66
N SER A 524 22.47 -63.85 31.23
CA SER A 524 22.90 -64.40 32.53
C SER A 524 24.38 -64.77 32.50
#